data_AF-A0A0F5PEP7-F1
#
_entry.id   AF-A0A0F5PEP7-F1
#
_cell.length_a   1.000
_cell.length_b   1.000
_cell.length_c   1.000
_cell.angle_alpha   90.00
_cell.angle_beta   90.00
_cell.angle_gamma   90.00
#
_symmetry.space_group_name_H-M   'P 1'
#
loop_
_entity.id
_entity.type
_entity.pdbx_description
1 polymer ?
#
loop_
_entity_poly.entity_id
_entity_poly.type
_entity_poly.pdbx_seq_one_letter_code
_entity_poly.pdbx_strand_id
1 'polypeptide(L)'
;MFHLATFDEIAGVDHGIEVTNPSMVARIRRAADSLGRYEIAARLAQAITEAADAAHTRAFEQAQFGEASADAIVDCEYYDELAAAWSLVAAEHQLITPETILAHDGSVH
;
A
#
# COMPACT_ATOMS: atom_id res chain seq x y z
N MET A 1 -0.67 -7.77 25.81
CA MET A 1 0.52 -8.14 25.02
C MET A 1 0.13 -7.90 23.57
N PHE A 2 0.49 -6.75 23.02
CA PHE A 2 0.17 -6.39 21.65
C PHE A 2 1.14 -7.11 20.73
N HIS A 3 0.62 -7.99 19.89
CA HIS A 3 1.39 -8.65 18.84
C HIS A 3 1.46 -7.67 17.68
N LEU A 4 2.55 -6.92 17.59
CA LEU A 4 2.89 -6.22 16.36
C LEU A 4 3.27 -7.31 15.36
N ALA A 5 2.33 -7.62 14.44
CA ALA A 5 2.66 -8.33 13.21
C ALA A 5 3.85 -7.58 12.61
N THR A 6 4.93 -8.32 12.39
CA THR A 6 6.18 -7.75 11.91
C THR A 6 5.85 -7.15 10.54
N PHE A 7 6.35 -5.95 10.22
CA PHE A 7 6.02 -5.25 8.96
C PHE A 7 6.32 -6.12 7.70
N ASP A 8 7.11 -7.17 7.88
CA ASP A 8 7.38 -8.28 6.95
C ASP A 8 6.14 -9.11 6.56
N GLU A 9 5.10 -9.07 7.37
CA GLU A 9 3.81 -9.76 7.16
C GLU A 9 2.73 -8.81 6.61
N ILE A 10 2.89 -7.49 6.84
CA ILE A 10 2.00 -6.43 6.32
C ILE A 10 2.45 -5.95 4.93
N ALA A 11 3.74 -6.02 4.65
CA ALA A 11 4.29 -5.89 3.32
C ALA A 11 4.78 -7.28 2.93
N GLY A 12 4.13 -7.94 1.97
CA GLY A 12 4.60 -9.21 1.39
C GLY A 12 5.96 -9.06 0.68
N VAL A 13 7.02 -8.82 1.44
CA VAL A 13 8.41 -8.68 0.97
C VAL A 13 9.02 -10.06 0.66
N ASP A 14 8.32 -11.16 0.97
CA ASP A 14 8.69 -12.51 0.53
C ASP A 14 8.35 -12.78 -0.96
N HIS A 15 7.54 -11.93 -1.59
CA HIS A 15 7.41 -11.85 -3.05
C HIS A 15 8.03 -10.53 -3.50
N GLY A 16 9.35 -10.54 -3.68
CA GLY A 16 10.12 -9.35 -4.04
C GLY A 16 9.40 -8.55 -5.12
N ILE A 17 8.87 -7.38 -4.73
CA ILE A 17 7.91 -6.53 -5.46
C ILE A 17 7.99 -6.77 -6.96
N GLU A 18 7.28 -7.80 -7.44
CA GLU A 18 7.08 -7.99 -8.86
C GLU A 18 6.10 -6.90 -9.22
N VAL A 19 6.63 -5.76 -9.67
CA VAL A 19 5.80 -4.71 -10.22
C VAL A 19 5.09 -5.32 -11.43
N THR A 20 3.88 -5.82 -11.22
CA THR A 20 3.06 -6.44 -12.26
C THR A 20 2.72 -5.42 -13.35
N ASN A 21 2.65 -4.13 -13.00
CA ASN A 21 2.30 -3.06 -13.94
C ASN A 21 3.34 -1.93 -14.03
N PRO A 22 4.35 -2.03 -14.92
CA PRO A 22 5.37 -0.99 -15.10
C PRO A 22 4.79 0.34 -15.60
N SER A 23 3.64 0.32 -16.28
CA SER A 23 2.96 1.54 -16.75
C SER A 23 2.35 2.33 -15.60
N MET A 24 1.83 1.63 -14.57
CA MET A 24 1.29 2.26 -13.37
C MET A 24 2.40 2.96 -12.57
N VAL A 25 3.53 2.28 -12.35
CA VAL A 25 4.69 2.88 -11.67
C VAL A 25 5.19 4.11 -12.41
N ALA A 26 5.32 4.07 -13.74
CA ALA A 26 5.74 5.23 -14.52
C ALA A 26 4.80 6.44 -14.37
N ARG A 27 3.48 6.20 -14.23
CA ARG A 27 2.50 7.26 -13.97
C ARG A 27 2.62 7.82 -12.56
N ILE A 28 2.78 6.96 -11.56
CA ILE A 28 2.90 7.38 -10.15
C ILE A 28 4.20 8.13 -9.91
N ARG A 29 5.32 7.70 -10.50
CA ARG A 29 6.59 8.45 -10.49
C ARG A 29 6.42 9.87 -11.03
N ARG A 30 5.79 10.02 -12.20
CA ARG A 30 5.50 11.36 -12.77
C ARG A 30 4.61 12.22 -11.89
N ALA A 31 3.65 11.60 -11.18
CA ALA A 31 2.83 12.33 -10.22
C ALA A 31 3.66 12.76 -9.00
N ALA A 32 4.50 11.86 -8.48
CA ALA A 32 5.37 12.09 -7.34
C ALA A 32 6.47 13.14 -7.59
N ASP A 33 6.92 13.32 -8.83
CA ASP A 33 7.86 14.39 -9.21
C ASP A 33 7.36 15.80 -8.83
N SER A 34 6.03 15.97 -8.76
CA SER A 34 5.38 17.24 -8.39
C SER A 34 4.99 17.34 -6.91
N LEU A 35 5.19 16.27 -6.13
CA LEU A 35 4.73 16.15 -4.75
C LEU A 35 5.88 16.22 -3.74
N GLY A 36 5.61 16.80 -2.58
CA GLY A 36 6.51 16.76 -1.44
C GLY A 36 6.59 15.37 -0.79
N ARG A 37 7.64 15.15 -0.01
CA ARG A 37 7.87 13.92 0.78
C ARG A 37 6.67 13.51 1.64
N TYR A 38 6.04 14.46 2.33
CA TYR A 38 4.85 14.21 3.15
C TYR A 38 3.63 13.81 2.34
N GLU A 39 3.47 14.39 1.14
CA GLU A 39 2.35 14.06 0.25
C GLU A 39 2.52 12.65 -0.34
N ILE A 40 3.74 12.25 -0.69
CA ILE A 40 4.05 10.89 -1.13
C ILE A 40 3.75 9.90 0.00
N ALA A 41 4.15 10.20 1.24
CA ALA A 41 3.84 9.35 2.39
C ALA A 41 2.32 9.25 2.65
N ALA A 42 1.58 10.35 2.54
CA ALA A 42 0.12 10.35 2.67
C ALA A 42 -0.56 9.53 1.56
N ARG A 43 -0.06 9.64 0.32
CA ARG A 43 -0.56 8.85 -0.82
C ARG A 43 -0.29 7.36 -0.65
N LEU A 44 0.88 6.99 -0.14
CA LEU A 44 1.21 5.62 0.22
C LEU A 44 0.26 5.08 1.31
N ALA A 45 0.07 5.83 2.39
CA ALA A 45 -0.83 5.43 3.48
C ALA A 45 -2.28 5.24 3.00
N GLN A 46 -2.75 6.14 2.13
CA GLN A 46 -4.06 6.01 1.49
C GLN A 46 -4.14 4.73 0.62
N ALA A 47 -3.13 4.48 -0.23
CA ALA A 47 -3.12 3.30 -1.09
C ALA A 47 -3.12 1.99 -0.29
N ILE A 48 -2.38 1.92 0.82
CA ILE A 48 -2.39 0.76 1.74
C ILE A 48 -3.77 0.57 2.37
N THR A 49 -4.43 1.67 2.74
CA THR A 49 -5.77 1.62 3.34
C THR A 49 -6.81 1.11 2.34
N GLU A 50 -6.77 1.62 1.11
CA GLU A 50 -7.65 1.18 0.02
C GLU A 50 -7.41 -0.30 -0.34
N ALA A 51 -6.16 -0.77 -0.34
CA ALA A 51 -5.84 -2.19 -0.53
C ALA A 51 -6.39 -3.07 0.58
N ALA A 52 -6.28 -2.64 1.84
CA ALA A 52 -6.83 -3.36 2.98
C ALA A 52 -8.37 -3.42 2.93
N ASP A 53 -9.03 -2.32 2.56
CA ASP A 53 -10.50 -2.27 2.41
C ASP A 53 -11.00 -3.16 1.26
N ALA A 54 -10.28 -3.19 0.13
CA ALA A 54 -10.59 -4.07 -0.99
C ALA A 54 -10.39 -5.56 -0.64
N ALA A 55 -9.30 -5.88 0.06
CA ALA A 55 -9.06 -7.23 0.58
C ALA A 55 -10.14 -7.65 1.60
N HIS A 56 -10.58 -6.73 2.46
CA HIS A 56 -11.67 -6.97 3.40
C HIS A 56 -12.99 -7.23 2.68
N THR A 57 -13.33 -6.40 1.69
CA THR A 57 -14.54 -6.57 0.87
C THR A 57 -14.56 -7.93 0.18
N ARG A 58 -13.45 -8.31 -0.47
CA ARG A 58 -13.30 -9.62 -1.10
C ARG A 58 -13.48 -10.76 -0.10
N ALA A 59 -12.84 -10.68 1.08
CA ALA A 59 -12.93 -11.71 2.12
C ALA A 59 -14.36 -11.81 2.69
N PHE A 60 -15.02 -10.67 2.88
CA PHE A 60 -16.41 -10.60 3.33
C PHE A 60 -17.35 -11.27 2.32
N GLU A 61 -17.22 -10.96 1.03
CA GLU A 61 -18.05 -11.57 -0.01
C GLU A 61 -17.82 -13.08 -0.11
N GLN A 62 -16.57 -13.54 -0.06
CA GLN A 62 -16.26 -14.98 -0.02
C GLN A 62 -16.90 -15.66 1.19
N ALA A 63 -16.88 -15.04 2.36
CA ALA A 63 -17.49 -15.59 3.57
C ALA A 63 -19.02 -15.61 3.49
N GLN A 64 -19.64 -14.61 2.87
CA GLN A 64 -21.09 -14.43 2.85
C GLN A 64 -21.78 -15.18 1.70
N PHE A 65 -21.13 -15.25 0.53
CA PHE A 65 -21.70 -15.77 -0.71
C PHE A 65 -20.97 -17.01 -1.25
N GLY A 66 -19.83 -17.39 -0.65
CA GLY A 66 -19.01 -18.52 -1.08
C GLY A 66 -18.07 -18.20 -2.25
N GLU A 67 -18.20 -17.02 -2.84
CA GLU A 67 -17.33 -16.47 -3.87
C GLU A 67 -17.23 -14.95 -3.73
N ALA A 68 -16.09 -14.38 -4.14
CA ALA A 68 -15.98 -12.93 -4.31
C ALA A 68 -16.56 -12.54 -5.67
N SER A 69 -17.22 -11.40 -5.74
CA SER A 69 -17.64 -10.82 -7.01
C SER A 69 -16.43 -10.50 -7.89
N ALA A 70 -16.64 -10.49 -9.21
CA ALA A 70 -15.60 -10.08 -10.15
C ALA A 70 -15.09 -8.66 -9.88
N ASP A 71 -15.98 -7.78 -9.38
CA ASP A 71 -15.67 -6.40 -9.00
C ASP A 71 -14.71 -6.38 -7.81
N ALA A 72 -15.04 -7.09 -6.72
CA ALA A 72 -14.18 -7.17 -5.54
C ALA A 72 -12.82 -7.84 -5.80
N ILE A 73 -12.75 -8.78 -6.76
CA ILE A 73 -11.48 -9.39 -7.19
C ILE A 73 -10.63 -8.34 -7.93
N VAL A 74 -11.21 -7.65 -8.91
CA VAL A 74 -10.51 -6.63 -9.71
C VAL A 74 -10.05 -5.47 -8.83
N ASP A 75 -10.88 -5.02 -7.90
CA ASP A 75 -10.51 -3.96 -6.95
C ASP A 75 -9.36 -4.42 -6.04
N CYS A 76 -9.43 -5.65 -5.51
CA CYS A 76 -8.36 -6.20 -4.68
C CYS A 76 -7.03 -6.25 -5.45
N GLU A 77 -7.03 -6.68 -6.71
CA GLU A 77 -5.83 -6.72 -7.55
C GLU A 77 -5.32 -5.31 -7.87
N TYR A 78 -6.21 -4.38 -8.23
CA TYR A 78 -5.83 -3.02 -8.57
C TYR A 78 -5.23 -2.25 -7.40
N TYR A 79 -5.86 -2.32 -6.23
CA TYR A 79 -5.39 -1.57 -5.06
C TYR A 79 -4.12 -2.17 -4.45
N ASP A 80 -3.93 -3.49 -4.56
CA ASP A 80 -2.67 -4.14 -4.18
C ASP A 80 -1.51 -3.68 -5.08
N GLU A 81 -1.72 -3.64 -6.40
CA GLU A 81 -0.75 -3.09 -7.35
C GLU A 81 -0.47 -1.59 -7.10
N LEU A 82 -1.50 -0.82 -6.77
CA LEU A 82 -1.39 0.60 -6.46
C LEU A 82 -0.53 0.83 -5.21
N ALA A 83 -0.76 0.04 -4.14
CA ALA A 83 0.02 0.09 -2.92
C ALA A 83 1.48 -0.31 -3.15
N ALA A 84 1.73 -1.35 -3.94
CA ALA A 84 3.07 -1.78 -4.33
C ALA A 84 3.81 -0.68 -5.13
N ALA A 85 3.11 -0.04 -6.07
CA ALA A 85 3.69 1.03 -6.88
C ALA A 85 4.03 2.28 -6.06
N TRP A 86 3.15 2.71 -5.14
CA TRP A 86 3.46 3.80 -4.21
C TRP A 86 4.60 3.45 -3.25
N SER A 87 4.70 2.19 -2.82
CA SER A 87 5.79 1.73 -1.95
C SER A 87 7.13 1.84 -2.64
N LEU A 88 7.21 1.46 -3.92
CA LEU A 88 8.42 1.61 -4.73
C LEU A 88 8.81 3.09 -4.88
N VAL A 89 7.85 3.97 -5.17
CA VAL A 89 8.11 5.41 -5.31
C VAL A 89 8.51 6.03 -3.97
N ALA A 90 7.90 5.63 -2.86
CA ALA A 90 8.33 6.06 -1.53
C ALA A 90 9.77 5.61 -1.20
N ALA A 91 10.16 4.40 -1.65
CA ALA A 91 11.54 3.92 -1.55
C ALA A 91 12.52 4.83 -2.31
N GLU A 92 12.18 5.19 -3.55
CA GLU A 92 12.99 6.07 -4.40
C GLU A 92 13.20 7.45 -3.77
N HIS A 93 12.19 7.97 -3.08
CA HIS A 93 12.24 9.26 -2.38
C HIS A 93 12.88 9.20 -0.98
N GLN A 94 13.52 8.08 -0.61
CA GLN A 94 14.14 7.85 0.70
C GLN A 94 13.16 8.03 1.88
N LEU A 95 11.87 7.79 1.66
CA LEU A 95 10.86 7.81 2.74
C LEU A 95 10.85 6.51 3.55
N ILE A 96 11.48 5.46 3.01
CA ILE A 96 11.77 4.22 3.71
C ILE A 96 13.08 4.37 4.48
N THR A 97 13.12 5.35 5.39
CA THR A 97 14.10 5.36 6.48
C THR A 97 13.29 5.18 7.76
N PRO A 98 13.67 4.24 8.66
CA PRO A 98 12.92 3.95 9.88
C PRO A 98 12.68 5.19 10.76
N GLU A 99 13.49 6.22 10.60
CA GLU A 99 13.40 7.48 11.33
C GLU A 99 12.23 8.37 10.90
N THR A 100 11.76 8.28 9.64
CA THR A 100 10.72 9.19 9.12
C THR A 100 9.30 8.73 9.48
N ILE A 101 9.08 7.41 9.57
CA ILE A 101 7.78 6.82 9.93
C ILE A 101 7.52 6.96 11.43
N LEU A 102 8.55 6.80 12.28
CA LEU A 102 8.45 6.99 13.74
C LEU A 102 8.39 8.47 14.17
N ALA A 103 8.89 9.42 13.36
CA ALA A 103 8.83 10.84 13.70
C ALA A 103 7.41 11.45 13.60
N HIS A 104 6.45 10.77 12.95
CA HIS A 104 5.06 11.24 12.87
C HIS A 104 4.13 10.62 13.93
N ASP A 105 4.57 9.60 14.66
CA ASP A 105 3.78 8.98 15.75
C ASP A 105 4.13 9.53 17.15
N GLY A 106 5.17 10.38 17.24
CA GLY A 106 5.69 10.91 18.51
C GLY A 106 5.39 12.37 18.82
N SER A 107 4.65 13.11 17.97
CA SER A 107 4.40 14.54 18.19
C SER A 107 2.93 14.91 18.12
N VAL A 108 2.14 14.28 18.99
CA VAL A 108 0.91 14.86 19.52
C VAL A 108 1.03 14.97 21.04
N HIS A 109 1.11 16.23 21.47
CA HIS A 109 1.10 16.78 22.84
C HIS A 109 2.37 16.72 23.71
#